data_AF-A0AAD8K8E6-F1
#
_entry.id   AF-A0AAD8K8E6-F1
#
_cell.length_a   1.000
_cell.length_b   1.000
_cell.length_c   1.000
_cell.angle_alpha   90.00
_cell.angle_beta   90.00
_cell.angle_gamma   90.00
#
_symmetry.space_group_name_H-M   'P 1'
#
loop_
_entity.id
_entity.type
_entity.pdbx_description
1 polymer ?
#
loop_
_entity_poly.entity_id
_entity_poly.type
_entity_poly.pdbx_seq_one_letter_code
_entity_poly.pdbx_strand_id
1 'polypeptide(L)'
;MKVPVGFIAKLWSFISFVPFFFLLLSLGILKGVIIGPIAVVIMVVGNSSVAIGLWPAHFFWTYYCVIKTKRLGCVLKLLIILLLFLPLVLWPVVAVACSLLGSIGFGFFAPLIATFEVIGTDRKDKCFHCFVDGCYSTLEGSCTVVRDFTDFCFHSYFSFMDDLSEEMPAEEKPIDIRLSNLPKCLFIILVAIVVDVPLITAVAICKSPYMLIIGWKRLLEDLIGREGPFLETVCVPFAGLAILLWPLAVAGAVIAASISSFGLALYSAMIVHQEDSVKFGLAYVVAVVSLFDEYTNDQLYLREGSCFPRPRYRENMKTSGGLERRNSLGNDLRNEKESTRGSRLVSQRSKTLKQALQQYTPVQVWDWLFKSCEVNGRILFRDGFIDVGDIEECIMKGKCKKLGVKLPAWSILQCLLASAKSESPGLVISDEVELTRTNSPRDKVFEWFIGPLLIMKEQIKGLKLTEQEEICLRKLVMRYKNEKPEDWDDTGFPSSDHVRRAQLQAVIRRLQGIVGSMSRMPTFRRKFKNLVKVLYLEALQAGIIASQNSGGSKSWLSGQGSVGKAVLKSLAMGREGREEKLHDTKVCEDMV
;
A
#
# COMPACT_ATOMS: atom_id res chain seq x y z
N MET A 1 -3.27 -35.24 -10.08
CA MET A 1 -4.06 -36.42 -9.61
C MET A 1 -5.49 -36.28 -10.11
N LYS A 2 -6.08 -37.32 -10.73
CA LYS A 2 -7.50 -37.29 -11.14
C LYS A 2 -8.39 -37.10 -9.90
N VAL A 3 -9.36 -36.21 -9.97
CA VAL A 3 -10.24 -35.90 -8.84
C VAL A 3 -11.05 -37.15 -8.49
N PRO A 4 -10.91 -37.72 -7.28
CA PRO A 4 -11.69 -38.89 -6.89
C PRO A 4 -13.18 -38.54 -6.82
N VAL A 5 -14.00 -39.33 -7.51
CA VAL A 5 -15.46 -39.20 -7.51
C VAL A 5 -16.01 -40.21 -6.50
N GLY A 6 -16.65 -39.71 -5.44
CA GLY A 6 -17.19 -40.51 -4.33
C GLY A 6 -16.66 -40.08 -2.96
N PHE A 7 -17.53 -40.09 -1.94
CA PHE A 7 -17.20 -39.65 -0.57
C PHE A 7 -16.04 -40.44 0.05
N ILE A 8 -16.04 -41.77 -0.14
CA ILE A 8 -15.00 -42.67 0.37
C ILE A 8 -13.65 -42.44 -0.30
N ALA A 9 -13.64 -42.24 -1.63
CA ALA A 9 -12.40 -41.96 -2.37
C ALA A 9 -11.82 -40.56 -2.03
N LYS A 10 -12.68 -39.57 -1.74
CA LYS A 10 -12.26 -38.27 -1.20
C LYS A 10 -11.69 -38.39 0.20
N LEU A 11 -12.33 -39.15 1.09
CA LEU A 11 -11.87 -39.37 2.46
C LEU A 11 -10.52 -40.12 2.48
N TRP A 12 -10.36 -41.13 1.63
CA TRP A 12 -9.11 -41.88 1.49
C TRP A 12 -7.98 -40.99 0.93
N SER A 13 -8.27 -40.16 -0.07
CA SER A 13 -7.31 -39.19 -0.60
C SER A 13 -6.91 -38.14 0.45
N PHE A 14 -7.83 -37.74 1.34
CA PHE A 14 -7.54 -36.83 2.44
C PHE A 14 -6.63 -37.49 3.47
N ILE A 15 -6.96 -38.70 3.93
CA ILE A 15 -6.14 -39.48 4.89
C ILE A 15 -4.75 -39.75 4.33
N SER A 16 -4.63 -40.06 3.03
CA SER A 16 -3.36 -40.27 2.35
C SER A 16 -2.52 -38.99 2.21
N PHE A 17 -3.16 -37.81 2.19
CA PHE A 17 -2.50 -36.51 2.09
C PHE A 17 -1.96 -35.99 3.43
N VAL A 18 -2.57 -36.37 4.56
CA VAL A 18 -2.12 -35.97 5.92
C VAL A 18 -0.63 -36.23 6.19
N PRO A 19 -0.07 -37.43 5.95
CA PRO A 19 1.37 -37.67 6.17
C PRO A 19 2.25 -36.82 5.24
N PHE A 20 1.82 -36.58 4.00
CA PHE A 20 2.53 -35.71 3.06
C PHE A 20 2.53 -34.24 3.54
N PHE A 21 1.40 -33.76 4.06
CA PHE A 21 1.31 -32.43 4.68
C PHE A 21 2.26 -32.30 5.87
N PHE A 22 2.29 -33.29 6.78
CA PHE A 22 3.20 -33.26 7.93
C PHE A 22 4.68 -33.33 7.52
N LEU A 23 5.02 -34.05 6.45
CA LEU A 23 6.37 -34.08 5.89
C LEU A 23 6.78 -32.69 5.40
N LEU A 24 5.91 -32.02 4.63
CA LEU A 24 6.15 -30.68 4.11
C LEU A 24 6.21 -29.63 5.22
N LEU A 25 5.36 -29.76 6.23
CA LEU A 25 5.37 -28.89 7.41
C LEU A 25 6.69 -29.06 8.16
N SER A 26 7.13 -30.30 8.39
CA SER A 26 8.41 -30.59 9.05
C SER A 26 9.60 -30.04 8.26
N LEU A 27 9.58 -30.19 6.93
CA LEU A 27 10.59 -29.62 6.04
C LEU A 27 10.60 -28.09 6.09
N GLY A 28 9.42 -27.46 6.02
CA GLY A 28 9.27 -26.02 6.12
C GLY A 28 9.75 -25.46 7.47
N ILE A 29 9.41 -26.14 8.57
CA ILE A 29 9.89 -25.81 9.92
C ILE A 29 11.41 -25.93 9.99
N LEU A 30 11.98 -27.03 9.48
CA LEU A 30 13.42 -27.25 9.47
C LEU A 30 14.15 -26.12 8.70
N LYS A 31 13.63 -25.73 7.54
CA LYS A 31 14.17 -24.61 6.75
C LYS A 31 14.04 -23.28 7.50
N GLY A 32 12.90 -23.04 8.14
CA GLY A 32 12.69 -21.87 8.99
C GLY A 32 13.67 -21.81 10.16
N VAL A 33 13.98 -22.95 10.79
CA VAL A 33 14.95 -23.03 11.90
C VAL A 33 16.39 -22.84 11.43
N ILE A 34 16.76 -23.30 10.23
CA ILE A 34 18.11 -23.16 9.69
C ILE A 34 18.36 -21.76 9.12
N ILE A 35 17.46 -21.27 8.26
CA ILE A 35 17.62 -19.99 7.54
C ILE A 35 17.13 -18.80 8.38
N GLY A 36 16.12 -19.02 9.24
CA GLY A 36 15.52 -17.97 10.06
C GLY A 36 16.51 -17.19 10.92
N PRO A 37 17.44 -17.83 11.66
CA PRO A 37 18.45 -17.12 12.44
C PRO A 37 19.32 -16.19 11.59
N ILE A 38 19.71 -16.62 10.38
CA ILE A 38 20.51 -15.80 9.46
C ILE A 38 19.69 -14.59 8.98
N ALA A 39 18.44 -14.81 8.58
CA ALA A 39 17.53 -13.74 8.19
C ALA A 39 17.29 -12.73 9.32
N VAL A 40 17.10 -13.22 10.55
CA VAL A 40 16.97 -12.40 11.77
C VAL A 40 18.21 -11.54 11.99
N VAL A 41 19.41 -12.11 11.90
CA VAL A 41 20.66 -11.35 12.05
C VAL A 41 20.77 -10.25 11.00
N ILE A 42 20.52 -10.57 9.72
CA ILE A 42 20.59 -9.59 8.62
C ILE A 42 19.63 -8.42 8.90
N MET A 43 18.37 -8.70 9.22
CA MET A 43 17.34 -7.68 9.41
C MET A 43 17.55 -6.87 10.68
N VAL A 44 17.84 -7.52 11.81
CA VAL A 44 18.03 -6.84 13.10
C VAL A 44 19.27 -5.96 13.04
N VAL A 45 20.42 -6.49 12.59
CA VAL A 45 21.65 -5.70 12.50
C VAL A 45 21.49 -4.58 11.48
N GLY A 46 20.97 -4.89 10.29
CA GLY A 46 20.73 -3.92 9.23
C GLY A 46 19.81 -2.77 9.68
N ASN A 47 18.60 -3.07 10.13
CA ASN A 47 17.65 -2.04 10.54
C ASN A 47 18.10 -1.28 11.77
N SER A 48 18.72 -1.95 12.76
CA SER A 48 19.21 -1.28 13.97
C SER A 48 20.35 -0.32 13.65
N SER A 49 21.27 -0.71 12.75
CA SER A 49 22.37 0.16 12.31
C SER A 49 21.84 1.44 11.66
N VAL A 50 20.83 1.33 10.79
CA VAL A 50 20.17 2.47 10.14
C VAL A 50 19.42 3.32 11.17
N ALA A 51 18.63 2.69 12.03
CA ALA A 51 17.82 3.39 13.03
C ALA A 51 18.71 4.19 13.99
N ILE A 52 19.78 3.59 14.53
CA ILE A 52 20.71 4.23 15.46
C ILE A 52 21.58 5.27 14.74
N GLY A 53 22.12 4.92 13.57
CA GLY A 53 23.02 5.80 12.81
C GLY A 53 22.34 7.08 12.33
N LEU A 54 21.07 6.99 11.91
CA LEU A 54 20.30 8.15 11.47
C LEU A 54 19.53 8.84 12.60
N TRP A 55 19.41 8.23 13.78
CA TRP A 55 18.63 8.80 14.88
C TRP A 55 18.98 10.26 15.21
N PRO A 56 20.27 10.66 15.32
CA PRO A 56 20.60 12.07 15.57
C PRO A 56 20.09 12.99 14.45
N ALA A 57 20.26 12.59 13.20
CA ALA A 57 19.80 13.37 12.05
C ALA A 57 18.27 13.52 12.05
N HIS A 58 17.53 12.44 12.29
CA HIS A 58 16.08 12.46 12.42
C HIS A 58 15.63 13.35 13.59
N PHE A 59 16.31 13.24 14.74
CA PHE A 59 16.03 14.03 15.92
C PHE A 59 16.15 15.53 15.63
N PHE A 60 17.32 15.97 15.17
CA PHE A 60 17.57 17.40 14.89
C PHE A 60 16.73 17.93 13.73
N TRP A 61 16.59 17.17 12.65
CA TRP A 61 15.78 17.60 11.49
C TRP A 61 14.32 17.78 11.85
N THR A 62 13.79 16.91 12.72
CA THR A 62 12.39 17.02 13.14
C THR A 62 12.14 18.28 13.94
N TYR A 63 12.99 18.56 14.94
CA TYR A 63 12.90 19.79 15.70
C TYR A 63 13.05 21.02 14.80
N TYR A 64 14.00 21.01 13.87
CA TYR A 64 14.19 22.09 12.91
C TYR A 64 12.93 22.34 12.07
N CYS A 65 12.33 21.29 11.49
CA CYS A 65 11.12 21.43 10.67
C CYS A 65 9.90 21.91 11.48
N VAL A 66 9.72 21.42 12.71
CA VAL A 66 8.62 21.84 13.59
C VAL A 66 8.77 23.29 14.05
N ILE A 67 10.00 23.76 14.28
CA ILE A 67 10.24 25.17 14.62
C ILE A 67 9.96 26.06 13.39
N LYS A 68 10.48 25.65 12.23
CA LYS A 68 10.41 26.41 10.96
C LYS A 68 9.01 26.49 10.39
N THR A 69 8.19 25.44 10.52
CA THR A 69 6.90 25.36 9.82
C THR A 69 5.99 26.53 10.17
N LYS A 70 5.35 27.15 9.18
CA LYS A 70 4.32 28.18 9.39
C LYS A 70 2.91 27.59 9.56
N ARG A 71 2.77 26.26 9.44
CA ARG A 71 1.49 25.54 9.49
C ARG A 71 0.88 25.46 10.89
N LEU A 72 1.74 25.52 11.91
CA LEU A 72 1.37 25.33 13.30
C LEU A 72 1.39 26.68 14.02
N GLY A 73 0.37 26.93 14.86
CA GLY A 73 0.34 28.09 15.75
C GLY A 73 1.35 27.98 16.90
N CYS A 74 1.53 29.07 17.63
CA CYS A 74 2.61 29.20 18.62
C CYS A 74 2.45 28.19 19.77
N VAL A 75 1.22 28.04 20.29
CA VAL A 75 0.93 27.14 21.41
C VAL A 75 1.10 25.68 20.99
N LEU A 76 0.55 25.32 19.83
CA LEU A 76 0.66 23.97 19.29
C LEU A 76 2.12 23.58 18.99
N LYS A 77 2.93 24.51 18.46
CA LYS A 77 4.37 24.29 18.26
C LYS A 77 5.08 23.94 19.56
N LEU A 78 4.89 24.75 20.60
CA LEU A 78 5.54 24.53 21.90
C LEU A 78 5.14 23.19 22.52
N LEU A 79 3.85 22.84 22.41
CA LEU A 79 3.34 21.54 22.85
C LEU A 79 3.98 20.38 22.08
N ILE A 80 4.05 20.46 20.75
CA ILE A 80 4.64 19.42 19.91
C ILE A 80 6.13 19.28 20.24
N ILE A 81 6.87 20.38 20.38
CA ILE A 81 8.30 20.35 20.75
C ILE A 81 8.52 19.58 22.06
N LEU A 82 7.66 19.83 23.07
CA LEU A 82 7.71 19.13 24.35
C LEU A 82 7.35 17.65 24.21
N LEU A 83 6.26 17.35 23.51
CA LEU A 83 5.73 15.98 23.39
C LEU A 83 6.59 15.09 22.48
N LEU A 84 7.23 15.66 21.46
CA LEU A 84 8.01 14.97 20.44
C LEU A 84 9.29 14.33 21.00
N PHE A 85 9.79 14.82 22.14
CA PHE A 85 10.96 14.26 22.80
C PHE A 85 10.78 12.77 23.10
N LEU A 86 9.62 12.39 23.67
CA LEU A 86 9.35 11.01 24.07
C LEU A 86 9.30 10.05 22.86
N PRO A 87 8.50 10.30 21.80
CA PRO A 87 8.52 9.49 20.59
C PRO A 87 9.89 9.40 19.92
N LEU A 88 10.65 10.49 19.85
CA LEU A 88 11.96 10.49 19.19
C LEU A 88 13.00 9.69 19.97
N VAL A 89 12.98 9.74 21.31
CA VAL A 89 13.88 8.91 22.15
C VAL A 89 13.45 7.44 22.12
N LEU A 90 12.15 7.17 22.10
CA LEU A 90 11.61 5.81 22.07
C LEU A 90 11.74 5.16 20.68
N TRP A 91 11.84 5.95 19.61
CA TRP A 91 11.84 5.50 18.22
C TRP A 91 12.89 4.41 17.92
N PRO A 92 14.18 4.55 18.29
CA PRO A 92 15.16 3.48 18.07
C PRO A 92 14.80 2.18 18.78
N VAL A 93 14.31 2.27 20.02
CA VAL A 93 13.91 1.09 20.80
C VAL A 93 12.76 0.36 20.13
N VAL A 94 11.75 1.10 19.69
CA VAL A 94 10.60 0.56 18.94
C VAL A 94 11.07 -0.03 17.61
N ALA A 95 11.94 0.64 16.87
CA ALA A 95 12.47 0.16 15.61
C ALA A 95 13.24 -1.16 15.76
N VAL A 96 14.06 -1.30 16.82
CA VAL A 96 14.78 -2.55 17.13
C VAL A 96 13.80 -3.65 17.52
N ALA A 97 12.83 -3.37 18.39
CA ALA A 97 11.84 -4.35 18.84
C ALA A 97 10.96 -4.84 17.68
N CYS A 98 10.47 -3.92 16.83
CA CYS A 98 9.70 -4.26 15.63
C CYS A 98 10.55 -5.02 14.60
N SER A 99 11.84 -4.68 14.46
CA SER A 99 12.75 -5.42 13.57
C SER A 99 12.99 -6.84 14.07
N LEU A 100 13.12 -7.04 15.38
CA LEU A 100 13.26 -8.37 15.98
C LEU A 100 12.00 -9.21 15.76
N LEU A 101 10.83 -8.70 16.15
CA LEU A 101 9.56 -9.40 15.99
C LEU A 101 9.25 -9.69 14.51
N GLY A 102 9.41 -8.67 13.65
CA GLY A 102 9.17 -8.78 12.22
C GLY A 102 10.13 -9.74 11.52
N SER A 103 11.40 -9.77 11.92
CA SER A 103 12.40 -10.67 11.34
C SER A 103 12.24 -12.12 11.79
N ILE A 104 11.82 -12.37 13.04
CA ILE A 104 11.47 -13.72 13.51
C ILE A 104 10.29 -14.25 12.68
N GLY A 105 9.23 -13.45 12.54
CA GLY A 105 8.07 -13.81 11.73
C GLY A 105 8.45 -14.05 10.26
N PHE A 106 9.11 -13.08 9.63
CA PHE A 106 9.50 -13.19 8.22
C PHE A 106 10.47 -14.35 7.96
N GLY A 107 11.54 -14.45 8.76
CA GLY A 107 12.58 -15.47 8.60
C GLY A 107 12.09 -16.90 8.83
N PHE A 108 11.07 -17.09 9.67
CA PHE A 108 10.46 -18.40 9.88
C PHE A 108 9.35 -18.71 8.86
N PHE A 109 8.44 -17.77 8.61
CA PHE A 109 7.27 -18.04 7.75
C PHE A 109 7.56 -17.97 6.25
N ALA A 110 8.49 -17.13 5.79
CA ALA A 110 8.82 -17.06 4.36
C ALA A 110 9.32 -18.40 3.77
N PRO A 111 10.33 -19.08 4.35
CA PRO A 111 10.77 -20.38 3.83
C PRO A 111 9.71 -21.48 4.02
N LEU A 112 8.90 -21.38 5.07
CA LEU A 112 7.79 -22.30 5.31
C LEU A 112 6.74 -22.17 4.20
N ILE A 113 6.25 -20.97 3.90
CA ILE A 113 5.25 -20.72 2.86
C ILE A 113 5.79 -21.12 1.48
N ALA A 114 7.05 -20.80 1.18
CA ALA A 114 7.69 -21.18 -0.09
C ALA A 114 7.70 -22.70 -0.30
N THR A 115 7.88 -23.48 0.77
CA THR A 115 7.85 -24.95 0.71
C THR A 115 6.47 -25.48 0.30
N PHE A 116 5.40 -24.79 0.69
CA PHE A 116 4.03 -25.11 0.29
C PHE A 116 3.69 -24.60 -1.11
N GLU A 117 4.31 -23.50 -1.54
CA GLU A 117 4.11 -22.89 -2.88
C GLU A 117 4.67 -23.72 -4.02
N VAL A 118 5.77 -24.46 -3.81
CA VAL A 118 6.34 -25.33 -4.86
C VAL A 118 5.35 -26.41 -5.31
N ILE A 119 4.56 -26.96 -4.40
CA ILE A 119 3.50 -27.96 -4.69
C ILE A 119 2.42 -27.33 -5.58
N GLY A 120 2.24 -26.02 -5.39
CA GLY A 120 1.49 -25.06 -6.18
C GLY A 120 1.72 -25.11 -7.68
N THR A 121 2.97 -25.34 -8.05
CA THR A 121 3.48 -25.02 -9.38
C THR A 121 3.69 -26.27 -10.23
N ASP A 122 3.55 -26.13 -11.55
CA ASP A 122 3.77 -27.21 -12.52
C ASP A 122 5.25 -27.29 -12.96
N ARG A 123 6.17 -27.30 -11.98
CA ARG A 123 7.61 -27.41 -12.25
C ARG A 123 8.05 -28.87 -12.34
N LYS A 124 8.98 -29.15 -13.25
CA LYS A 124 9.78 -30.40 -13.26
C LYS A 124 10.68 -30.37 -12.01
N ASP A 125 10.81 -31.51 -11.31
CA ASP A 125 11.61 -31.67 -10.06
C ASP A 125 11.08 -30.98 -8.78
N LYS A 126 9.79 -31.20 -8.48
CA LYS A 126 9.13 -30.68 -7.26
C LYS A 126 9.86 -31.02 -5.95
N CYS A 127 10.49 -32.19 -5.86
CA CYS A 127 11.20 -32.60 -4.65
C CYS A 127 12.41 -31.69 -4.38
N PHE A 128 13.28 -31.49 -5.37
CA PHE A 128 14.44 -30.62 -5.26
C PHE A 128 14.05 -29.18 -4.93
N HIS A 129 13.06 -28.65 -5.66
CA HIS A 129 12.55 -27.30 -5.40
C HIS A 129 11.92 -27.14 -4.01
N CYS A 130 11.25 -28.17 -3.46
CA CYS A 130 10.79 -28.14 -2.07
C CYS A 130 11.93 -27.98 -1.05
N PHE A 131 13.13 -28.50 -1.32
CA PHE A 131 14.29 -28.33 -0.43
C PHE A 131 14.97 -26.97 -0.60
N VAL A 132 15.12 -26.49 -1.84
CA VAL A 132 15.97 -25.33 -2.15
C VAL A 132 15.18 -24.00 -2.19
N ASP A 133 13.96 -24.00 -2.73
CA ASP A 133 13.18 -22.78 -2.90
C ASP A 133 12.77 -22.21 -1.55
N GLY A 134 12.84 -20.89 -1.38
CA GLY A 134 12.58 -20.25 -0.09
C GLY A 134 13.83 -20.06 0.78
N CYS A 135 14.94 -20.76 0.55
CA CYS A 135 16.17 -20.53 1.32
C CYS A 135 16.87 -19.25 0.86
N TYR A 136 17.35 -19.22 -0.39
CA TYR A 136 18.04 -18.05 -0.94
C TYR A 136 17.12 -16.83 -1.07
N SER A 137 15.87 -17.04 -1.50
CA SER A 137 14.89 -15.95 -1.67
C SER A 137 14.50 -15.30 -0.33
N THR A 138 14.53 -16.03 0.79
CA THR A 138 14.33 -15.42 2.12
C THR A 138 15.49 -14.53 2.51
N LEU A 139 16.73 -14.91 2.20
CA LEU A 139 17.91 -14.07 2.45
C LEU A 139 17.90 -12.81 1.56
N GLU A 140 17.60 -12.96 0.28
CA GLU A 140 17.42 -11.83 -0.63
C GLU A 140 16.27 -10.91 -0.18
N GLY A 141 15.16 -11.49 0.26
CA GLY A 141 14.03 -10.79 0.86
C GLY A 141 14.44 -10.01 2.12
N SER A 142 15.26 -10.61 2.99
CA SER A 142 15.78 -9.96 4.20
C SER A 142 16.62 -8.73 3.86
N CYS A 143 17.55 -8.87 2.91
CA CYS A 143 18.34 -7.73 2.39
C CYS A 143 17.45 -6.65 1.75
N THR A 144 16.38 -7.07 1.10
CA THR A 144 15.40 -6.17 0.49
C THR A 144 14.61 -5.39 1.55
N VAL A 145 14.21 -6.03 2.65
CA VAL A 145 13.55 -5.34 3.77
C VAL A 145 14.48 -4.31 4.40
N VAL A 146 15.75 -4.64 4.64
CA VAL A 146 16.74 -3.69 5.16
C VAL A 146 16.92 -2.50 4.21
N ARG A 147 17.00 -2.76 2.90
CA ARG A 147 17.09 -1.71 1.88
C ARG A 147 15.84 -0.82 1.88
N ASP A 148 14.65 -1.40 1.99
CA ASP A 148 13.40 -0.64 2.01
C ASP A 148 13.28 0.22 3.26
N PHE A 149 13.68 -0.29 4.43
CA PHE A 149 13.78 0.49 5.67
C PHE A 149 14.80 1.63 5.54
N THR A 150 15.96 1.35 4.95
CA THR A 150 16.99 2.35 4.65
C THR A 150 16.44 3.45 3.74
N ASP A 151 15.79 3.09 2.63
CA ASP A 151 15.21 4.05 1.70
C ASP A 151 14.10 4.88 2.37
N PHE A 152 13.33 4.30 3.29
CA PHE A 152 12.34 5.03 4.09
C PHE A 152 13.01 6.08 5.00
N CYS A 153 14.01 5.67 5.80
CA CYS A 153 14.69 6.56 6.73
C CYS A 153 15.47 7.67 6.02
N PHE A 154 16.22 7.34 4.96
CA PHE A 154 17.05 8.32 4.26
C PHE A 154 16.26 9.30 3.36
N HIS A 155 15.06 8.93 2.91
CA HIS A 155 14.40 9.73 1.87
C HIS A 155 12.94 10.01 2.17
N SER A 156 12.14 8.99 2.47
CA SER A 156 10.70 9.20 2.71
C SER A 156 10.47 10.05 3.95
N TYR A 157 11.25 9.81 5.01
CA TYR A 157 11.19 10.60 6.24
C TYR A 157 11.57 12.06 6.01
N PHE A 158 12.76 12.32 5.45
CA PHE A 158 13.21 13.68 5.18
C PHE A 158 12.26 14.41 4.23
N SER A 159 11.78 13.76 3.16
CA SER A 159 10.78 14.35 2.27
C SER A 159 9.50 14.74 3.01
N PHE A 160 9.02 13.91 3.94
CA PHE A 160 7.84 14.25 4.74
C PHE A 160 8.09 15.44 5.65
N MET A 161 9.25 15.48 6.31
CA MET A 161 9.63 16.58 7.19
C MET A 161 9.87 17.88 6.43
N ASP A 162 10.41 17.81 5.21
CA ASP A 162 10.63 18.95 4.33
C ASP A 162 9.30 19.57 3.92
N ASP A 163 8.34 18.74 3.48
CA ASP A 163 7.01 19.19 3.09
C ASP A 163 6.22 19.77 4.29
N LEU A 164 6.47 19.29 5.51
CA LEU A 164 5.93 19.91 6.73
C LEU A 164 6.53 21.30 6.96
N SER A 165 7.80 21.51 6.60
CA SER A 165 8.51 22.79 6.74
C SER A 165 8.23 23.79 5.62
N GLU A 166 7.66 23.35 4.49
CA GLU A 166 7.28 24.20 3.36
C GLU A 166 6.19 25.21 3.77
N GLU A 167 6.28 26.42 3.20
CA GLU A 167 5.43 27.56 3.56
C GLU A 167 3.95 27.30 3.24
N MET A 168 3.06 27.80 4.10
CA MET A 168 1.62 27.79 3.86
C MET A 168 1.26 28.73 2.71
N PRO A 169 0.25 28.39 1.89
CA PRO A 169 -0.41 29.36 1.03
C PRO A 169 -0.88 30.56 1.87
N ALA A 170 -0.78 31.77 1.31
CA ALA A 170 -1.03 33.02 2.04
C ALA A 170 -2.46 33.13 2.66
N GLU A 171 -3.39 32.30 2.20
CA GLU A 171 -4.80 32.31 2.61
C GLU A 171 -5.14 31.29 3.72
N GLU A 172 -4.25 30.34 4.03
CA GLU A 172 -4.50 29.30 5.03
C GLU A 172 -4.08 29.75 6.44
N LYS A 173 -5.03 29.69 7.38
CA LYS A 173 -4.76 30.00 8.79
C LYS A 173 -3.98 28.86 9.45
N PRO A 174 -2.95 29.16 10.27
CA PRO A 174 -2.23 28.13 11.01
C PRO A 174 -3.16 27.37 11.94
N ILE A 175 -2.95 26.06 12.02
CA ILE A 175 -3.67 25.19 12.97
C ILE A 175 -3.11 25.53 14.35
N ASP A 176 -3.94 26.10 15.22
CA ASP A 176 -3.55 26.44 16.59
C ASP A 176 -4.54 25.90 17.61
N ILE A 177 -4.01 25.57 18.79
CA ILE A 177 -4.80 25.13 19.94
C ILE A 177 -4.90 26.30 20.91
N ARG A 178 -6.13 26.67 21.28
CA ARG A 178 -6.37 27.62 22.37
C ARG A 178 -5.72 27.08 23.65
N LEU A 179 -4.86 27.88 24.30
CA LEU A 179 -4.13 27.49 25.52
C LEU A 179 -5.09 27.01 26.64
N SER A 180 -6.28 27.59 26.71
CA SER A 180 -7.36 27.20 27.64
C SER A 180 -7.83 25.75 27.48
N ASN A 181 -7.62 25.14 26.31
CA ASN A 181 -8.07 23.79 26.01
C ASN A 181 -7.00 22.73 26.29
N LEU A 182 -5.75 23.15 26.51
CA LEU A 182 -4.66 22.22 26.77
C LEU A 182 -4.86 21.38 28.05
N PRO A 183 -5.24 21.97 29.21
CA PRO A 183 -5.50 21.17 30.42
C PRO A 183 -6.67 20.21 30.24
N LYS A 184 -7.72 20.64 29.50
CA LYS A 184 -8.87 19.80 29.17
C LYS A 184 -8.44 18.56 28.35
N CYS A 185 -7.58 18.76 27.35
CA CYS A 185 -7.05 17.69 26.51
C CYS A 185 -6.14 16.73 27.28
N LEU A 186 -5.24 17.24 28.12
CA LEU A 186 -4.36 16.40 28.93
C LEU A 186 -5.14 15.54 29.93
N PHE A 187 -6.14 16.15 30.58
CA PHE A 187 -7.04 15.44 31.49
C PHE A 187 -7.78 14.30 30.78
N ILE A 188 -8.38 14.55 29.62
CA ILE A 188 -9.14 13.50 28.92
C ILE A 188 -8.24 12.37 28.42
N ILE A 189 -7.02 12.65 27.97
CA ILE A 189 -6.08 11.61 27.53
C ILE A 189 -5.76 10.65 28.66
N LEU A 190 -5.51 11.16 29.87
CA LEU A 190 -5.23 10.33 31.04
C LEU A 190 -6.42 9.42 31.37
N VAL A 191 -7.64 9.97 31.37
CA VAL A 191 -8.86 9.19 31.58
C VAL A 191 -9.04 8.15 30.47
N ALA A 192 -8.85 8.54 29.21
CA ALA A 192 -9.00 7.67 28.05
C ALA A 192 -8.01 6.50 28.10
N ILE A 193 -6.74 6.73 28.43
CA ILE A 193 -5.74 5.66 28.53
C ILE A 193 -6.11 4.66 29.63
N VAL A 194 -6.56 5.16 30.79
CA VAL A 194 -6.95 4.30 31.93
C VAL A 194 -8.20 3.48 31.63
N VAL A 195 -9.10 3.98 30.78
CA VAL A 195 -10.38 3.32 30.46
C VAL A 195 -10.30 2.50 29.17
N ASP A 196 -9.90 3.11 28.07
CA ASP A 196 -9.92 2.50 26.73
C ASP A 196 -8.93 1.35 26.62
N VAL A 197 -7.69 1.51 27.12
CA VAL A 197 -6.66 0.48 26.96
C VAL A 197 -7.08 -0.83 27.64
N PRO A 198 -7.49 -0.85 28.93
CA PRO A 198 -7.93 -2.08 29.56
C PRO A 198 -9.23 -2.62 28.97
N LEU A 199 -10.22 -1.78 28.66
CA LEU A 199 -11.52 -2.25 28.17
C LEU A 199 -11.45 -2.82 26.75
N ILE A 200 -10.77 -2.13 25.83
CA ILE A 200 -10.58 -2.63 24.45
C ILE A 200 -9.78 -3.92 24.46
N THR A 201 -8.72 -3.99 25.29
CA THR A 201 -7.94 -5.21 25.46
C THR A 201 -8.78 -6.35 26.04
N ALA A 202 -9.61 -6.08 27.05
CA ALA A 202 -10.51 -7.07 27.64
C ALA A 202 -11.54 -7.58 26.62
N VAL A 203 -12.17 -6.69 25.84
CA VAL A 203 -13.09 -7.08 24.76
C VAL A 203 -12.37 -7.95 23.73
N ALA A 204 -11.15 -7.58 23.32
CA ALA A 204 -10.36 -8.35 22.37
C ALA A 204 -10.02 -9.75 22.92
N ILE A 205 -9.60 -9.85 24.18
CA ILE A 205 -9.32 -11.14 24.85
C ILE A 205 -10.59 -11.98 24.96
N CYS A 206 -11.72 -11.41 25.41
CA CYS A 206 -12.99 -12.12 25.54
C CYS A 206 -13.53 -12.63 24.20
N LYS A 207 -13.31 -11.90 23.10
CA LYS A 207 -13.73 -12.31 21.75
C LYS A 207 -12.74 -13.22 21.05
N SER A 208 -11.49 -13.29 21.51
CA SER A 208 -10.46 -14.13 20.89
C SER A 208 -10.82 -15.62 20.80
N PRO A 209 -11.51 -16.27 21.76
CA PRO A 209 -11.92 -17.68 21.63
C PRO A 209 -12.99 -17.85 20.55
N TYR A 210 -13.93 -16.90 20.44
CA TYR A 210 -14.94 -16.91 19.38
C TYR A 210 -14.30 -16.74 18.01
N MET A 211 -13.35 -15.81 17.86
CA MET A 211 -12.57 -15.63 16.64
C MET A 211 -11.79 -16.90 16.25
N LEU A 212 -11.22 -17.58 17.24
CA LEU A 212 -10.51 -18.84 17.03
C LEU A 212 -11.45 -19.93 16.50
N ILE A 213 -12.57 -20.17 17.19
CA ILE A 213 -13.52 -21.24 16.84
C ILE A 213 -14.23 -20.95 15.52
N ILE A 214 -14.73 -19.72 15.31
CA ILE A 214 -15.42 -19.33 14.07
C ILE A 214 -14.46 -19.38 12.89
N GLY A 215 -13.24 -18.88 13.07
CA GLY A 215 -12.22 -18.92 12.02
C GLY A 215 -11.82 -20.34 11.66
N TRP A 216 -11.60 -21.22 12.64
CA TRP A 216 -11.36 -22.64 12.37
C TRP A 216 -12.53 -23.33 11.71
N LYS A 217 -13.76 -23.13 12.19
CA LYS A 217 -14.97 -23.68 11.57
C LYS A 217 -15.02 -23.29 10.09
N ARG A 218 -14.81 -22.01 9.79
CA ARG A 218 -14.83 -21.49 8.41
C ARG A 218 -13.71 -22.07 7.56
N LEU A 219 -12.47 -22.10 8.06
CA LEU A 219 -11.34 -22.68 7.33
C LEU A 219 -11.52 -24.20 7.09
N LEU A 220 -12.15 -24.91 8.03
CA LEU A 220 -12.50 -26.33 7.88
C LEU A 220 -13.64 -26.53 6.88
N GLU A 221 -14.67 -25.68 6.90
CA GLU A 221 -15.75 -25.67 5.90
C GLU A 221 -15.21 -25.36 4.50
N ASP A 222 -14.28 -24.41 4.37
CA ASP A 222 -13.61 -24.08 3.11
C ASP A 222 -12.75 -25.26 2.60
N LEU A 223 -12.10 -26.00 3.51
CA LEU A 223 -11.31 -27.20 3.19
C LEU A 223 -12.18 -28.39 2.73
N ILE A 224 -13.34 -28.61 3.38
CA ILE A 224 -14.23 -29.76 3.13
C ILE A 224 -15.20 -29.49 1.98
N GLY A 225 -15.72 -28.27 1.89
CA GLY A 225 -16.79 -27.88 0.98
C GLY A 225 -16.35 -27.77 -0.48
N ARG A 226 -15.04 -27.64 -0.76
CA ARG A 226 -14.52 -27.35 -2.11
C ARG A 226 -15.20 -26.14 -2.78
N GLU A 227 -15.70 -25.22 -1.97
CA GLU A 227 -16.36 -24.00 -2.42
C GLU A 227 -15.71 -22.81 -1.70
N GLY A 228 -14.89 -22.06 -2.45
CA GLY A 228 -14.03 -21.00 -1.95
C GLY A 228 -12.82 -20.78 -2.88
N PRO A 229 -11.89 -19.86 -2.56
CA PRO A 229 -10.70 -19.58 -3.39
C PRO A 229 -9.73 -20.76 -3.58
N PHE A 230 -10.02 -21.92 -2.96
CA PHE A 230 -9.21 -23.12 -2.94
C PHE A 230 -9.80 -24.27 -3.78
N LEU A 231 -10.36 -23.94 -4.94
CA LEU A 231 -11.02 -24.90 -5.84
C LEU A 231 -10.08 -25.93 -6.46
N GLU A 232 -8.78 -25.62 -6.53
CA GLU A 232 -7.77 -26.52 -7.09
C GLU A 232 -7.16 -27.42 -6.01
N THR A 233 -6.89 -28.69 -6.34
CA THR A 233 -6.19 -29.65 -5.46
C THR A 233 -4.85 -29.16 -4.94
N VAL A 234 -4.32 -28.14 -5.61
CA VAL A 234 -3.10 -27.41 -5.36
C VAL A 234 -3.16 -26.57 -4.06
N CYS A 235 -4.36 -26.17 -3.63
CA CYS A 235 -4.56 -25.29 -2.49
C CYS A 235 -4.78 -26.00 -1.14
N VAL A 236 -4.95 -27.32 -1.14
CA VAL A 236 -5.17 -28.12 0.09
C VAL A 236 -4.02 -27.98 1.10
N PRO A 237 -2.73 -28.01 0.69
CA PRO A 237 -1.61 -27.73 1.60
C PRO A 237 -1.70 -26.33 2.25
N PHE A 238 -2.08 -25.31 1.48
CA PHE A 238 -2.18 -23.93 1.97
C PHE A 238 -3.33 -23.74 2.95
N ALA A 239 -4.48 -24.36 2.70
CA ALA A 239 -5.60 -24.32 3.64
C ALA A 239 -5.25 -25.02 4.97
N GLY A 240 -4.55 -26.17 4.92
CA GLY A 240 -4.03 -26.84 6.11
C GLY A 240 -3.06 -25.96 6.90
N LEU A 241 -2.16 -25.26 6.21
CA LEU A 241 -1.24 -24.32 6.84
C LEU A 241 -1.97 -23.13 7.47
N ALA A 242 -2.97 -22.56 6.80
CA ALA A 242 -3.78 -21.46 7.33
C ALA A 242 -4.53 -21.85 8.61
N ILE A 243 -5.07 -23.07 8.68
CA ILE A 243 -5.71 -23.62 9.89
C ILE A 243 -4.71 -23.68 11.06
N LEU A 244 -3.49 -24.15 10.80
CA LEU A 244 -2.43 -24.26 11.80
C LEU A 244 -1.94 -22.89 12.29
N LEU A 245 -1.85 -21.91 11.40
CA LEU A 245 -1.36 -20.55 11.70
C LEU A 245 -2.46 -19.63 12.26
N TRP A 246 -3.73 -20.01 12.18
CA TRP A 246 -4.85 -19.19 12.64
C TRP A 246 -4.73 -18.73 14.11
N PRO A 247 -4.32 -19.56 15.09
CA PRO A 247 -4.13 -19.12 16.48
C PRO A 247 -3.12 -17.97 16.61
N LEU A 248 -2.05 -17.99 15.81
CA LEU A 248 -1.06 -16.92 15.79
C LEU A 248 -1.66 -15.63 15.24
N ALA A 249 -2.50 -15.71 14.21
CA ALA A 249 -3.22 -14.56 13.68
C ALA A 249 -4.17 -13.94 14.72
N VAL A 250 -4.87 -14.77 15.50
CA VAL A 250 -5.73 -14.33 16.62
C VAL A 250 -4.90 -13.63 17.70
N ALA A 251 -3.76 -14.20 18.11
CA ALA A 251 -2.86 -13.58 19.07
C ALA A 251 -2.34 -12.22 18.58
N GLY A 252 -1.93 -12.15 17.30
CA GLY A 252 -1.53 -10.91 16.65
C GLY A 252 -2.63 -9.85 16.64
N ALA A 253 -3.89 -10.25 16.40
CA ALA A 253 -5.03 -9.35 16.43
C ALA A 253 -5.28 -8.75 17.84
N VAL A 254 -5.14 -9.55 18.91
CA VAL A 254 -5.27 -9.06 20.29
C VAL A 254 -4.16 -8.08 20.63
N ILE A 255 -2.91 -8.37 20.24
CA ILE A 255 -1.78 -7.45 20.45
C ILE A 255 -2.00 -6.15 19.67
N ALA A 256 -2.44 -6.24 18.41
CA ALA A 256 -2.74 -5.07 17.58
C ALA A 256 -3.90 -4.22 18.15
N ALA A 257 -4.95 -4.86 18.67
CA ALA A 257 -6.03 -4.17 19.37
C ALA A 257 -5.52 -3.43 20.61
N SER A 258 -4.67 -4.09 21.40
CA SER A 258 -4.05 -3.51 22.60
C SER A 258 -3.20 -2.30 22.26
N ILE A 259 -2.38 -2.37 21.21
CA ILE A 259 -1.53 -1.25 20.77
C ILE A 259 -2.37 -0.11 20.17
N SER A 260 -3.36 -0.43 19.33
CA SER A 260 -4.21 0.58 18.68
C SER A 260 -5.09 1.34 19.67
N SER A 261 -5.41 0.74 20.83
CA SER A 261 -6.18 1.39 21.90
C SER A 261 -5.54 2.69 22.40
N PHE A 262 -4.20 2.78 22.43
CA PHE A 262 -3.49 4.03 22.77
C PHE A 262 -3.77 5.14 21.75
N GLY A 263 -3.80 4.80 20.46
CA GLY A 263 -4.12 5.76 19.40
C GLY A 263 -5.56 6.26 19.48
N LEU A 264 -6.50 5.36 19.79
CA LEU A 264 -7.90 5.70 20.04
C LEU A 264 -8.04 6.59 21.28
N ALA A 265 -7.33 6.28 22.37
CA ALA A 265 -7.33 7.10 23.59
C ALA A 265 -6.79 8.52 23.31
N LEU A 266 -5.70 8.65 22.54
CA LEU A 266 -5.16 9.96 22.14
C LEU A 266 -6.14 10.76 21.25
N TYR A 267 -6.95 10.08 20.44
CA TYR A 267 -7.94 10.75 19.60
C TYR A 267 -9.06 11.45 20.40
N SER A 268 -9.27 11.06 21.67
CA SER A 268 -10.20 11.77 22.57
C SER A 268 -9.84 13.26 22.74
N ALA A 269 -8.55 13.61 22.72
CA ALA A 269 -8.09 15.00 22.77
C ALA A 269 -8.48 15.81 21.53
N MET A 270 -8.47 15.17 20.36
CA MET A 270 -8.93 15.79 19.12
C MET A 270 -10.42 16.14 19.20
N ILE A 271 -11.23 15.27 19.80
CA ILE A 271 -12.66 15.53 20.01
C ILE A 271 -12.87 16.71 20.97
N VAL A 272 -12.16 16.74 22.10
CA VAL A 272 -12.25 17.87 23.05
C VAL A 272 -11.81 19.17 22.39
N HIS A 273 -10.80 19.12 21.52
CA HIS A 273 -10.36 20.30 20.77
C HIS A 273 -11.39 20.79 19.74
N GLN A 274 -11.99 19.86 18.98
CA GLN A 274 -13.00 20.16 17.96
C GLN A 274 -14.30 20.71 18.56
N GLU A 275 -14.78 20.11 19.65
CA GLU A 275 -16.08 20.43 20.25
C GLU A 275 -15.96 21.37 21.48
N ASP A 276 -14.74 21.82 21.81
CA ASP A 276 -14.40 22.70 22.95
C ASP A 276 -14.96 22.25 24.32
N SER A 277 -15.20 20.95 24.50
CA SER A 277 -15.93 20.42 25.66
C SER A 277 -15.39 19.08 26.14
N VAL A 278 -15.07 19.02 27.44
CA VAL A 278 -14.65 17.77 28.12
C VAL A 278 -15.77 16.74 28.14
N LYS A 279 -17.04 17.17 28.16
CA LYS A 279 -18.20 16.26 28.17
C LYS A 279 -18.22 15.40 26.91
N PHE A 280 -17.94 16.00 25.75
CA PHE A 280 -17.86 15.27 24.49
C PHE A 280 -16.64 14.36 24.43
N GLY A 281 -15.51 14.76 25.03
CA GLY A 281 -14.36 13.87 25.24
C GLY A 281 -14.70 12.63 26.06
N LEU A 282 -15.37 12.80 27.21
CA LEU A 282 -15.82 11.69 28.07
C LEU A 282 -16.85 10.81 27.36
N ALA A 283 -17.78 11.41 26.62
CA ALA A 283 -18.71 10.66 25.78
C ALA A 283 -17.95 9.83 24.72
N TYR A 284 -16.88 10.37 24.12
CA TYR A 284 -16.07 9.62 23.16
C TYR A 284 -15.37 8.42 23.79
N VAL A 285 -14.75 8.58 24.96
CA VAL A 285 -14.11 7.47 25.72
C VAL A 285 -15.10 6.32 25.96
N VAL A 286 -16.33 6.64 26.33
CA VAL A 286 -17.37 5.61 26.50
C VAL A 286 -17.81 5.03 25.15
N ALA A 287 -18.01 5.88 24.13
CA ALA A 287 -18.50 5.45 22.82
C ALA A 287 -17.46 4.62 22.04
N VAL A 288 -16.16 4.86 22.19
CA VAL A 288 -15.13 4.17 21.41
C VAL A 288 -15.06 2.68 21.75
N VAL A 289 -15.32 2.31 23.00
CA VAL A 289 -15.45 0.91 23.41
C VAL A 289 -16.64 0.25 22.69
N SER A 290 -17.78 0.94 22.60
CA SER A 290 -18.94 0.45 21.84
C SER A 290 -18.66 0.32 20.34
N LEU A 291 -17.90 1.25 19.75
CA LEU A 291 -17.50 1.21 18.34
C LEU A 291 -16.56 0.04 18.07
N PHE A 292 -15.60 -0.19 18.96
CA PHE A 292 -14.67 -1.32 18.85
C PHE A 292 -15.40 -2.67 19.00
N ASP A 293 -16.33 -2.76 19.95
CA ASP A 293 -17.16 -3.94 20.17
C ASP A 293 -18.07 -4.23 18.97
N GLU A 294 -18.73 -3.21 18.40
CA GLU A 294 -19.54 -3.31 17.17
C GLU A 294 -18.67 -3.76 15.98
N TYR A 295 -17.51 -3.10 15.77
CA TYR A 295 -16.57 -3.46 14.71
C TYR A 295 -16.11 -4.92 14.82
N THR A 296 -15.80 -5.40 16.03
CA THR A 296 -15.39 -6.78 16.24
C THR A 296 -16.55 -7.76 16.12
N ASN A 297 -17.80 -7.37 16.43
CA ASN A 297 -18.98 -8.19 16.15
C ASN A 297 -19.16 -8.38 14.64
N ASP A 298 -19.04 -7.31 13.85
CA ASP A 298 -19.16 -7.37 12.39
C ASP A 298 -18.06 -8.25 11.76
N GLN A 299 -16.82 -8.13 12.23
CA GLN A 299 -15.71 -8.98 11.79
C GLN A 299 -15.96 -10.47 12.08
N LEU A 300 -16.68 -10.76 13.17
CA LEU A 300 -16.99 -12.12 13.61
C LEU A 300 -18.36 -12.62 13.12
N TYR A 301 -19.10 -11.81 12.34
CA TYR A 301 -20.48 -12.09 11.92
C TYR A 301 -21.40 -12.41 13.11
N LEU A 302 -21.16 -11.77 14.26
CA LEU A 302 -22.03 -11.84 15.43
C LEU A 302 -23.20 -10.86 15.28
N ARG A 303 -24.13 -10.87 16.24
CA ARG A 303 -25.31 -10.00 16.22
C ARG A 303 -24.90 -8.54 16.09
N GLU A 304 -25.58 -7.82 15.20
CA GLU A 304 -25.38 -6.38 14.99
C GLU A 304 -25.60 -5.57 16.27
N GLY A 305 -24.70 -4.61 16.51
CA GLY A 305 -24.71 -3.71 17.65
C GLY A 305 -23.71 -4.07 18.74
N SER A 306 -23.65 -3.23 19.78
CA SER A 306 -22.78 -3.39 20.94
C SER A 306 -23.59 -3.46 22.22
N CYS A 307 -23.09 -4.18 23.23
CA CYS A 307 -23.65 -4.16 24.59
C CYS A 307 -23.22 -2.93 25.41
N PHE A 308 -22.30 -2.12 24.90
CA PHE A 308 -21.80 -0.93 25.56
C PHE A 308 -22.62 0.33 25.21
N PRO A 309 -22.71 1.31 26.14
CA PRO A 309 -23.39 2.57 25.87
C PRO A 309 -22.70 3.35 24.76
N ARG A 310 -23.51 3.96 23.87
CA ARG A 310 -23.03 4.78 22.74
C ARG A 310 -23.51 6.23 22.87
N PRO A 311 -22.94 7.02 23.81
CA PRO A 311 -23.31 8.43 23.96
C PRO A 311 -22.86 9.24 22.74
N ARG A 312 -23.57 10.35 22.47
CA ARG A 312 -23.22 11.28 21.40
C ARG A 312 -22.03 12.13 21.83
N TYR A 313 -20.95 12.06 21.05
CA TYR A 313 -19.70 12.77 21.33
C TYR A 313 -19.38 13.90 20.33
N ARG A 314 -20.30 14.20 19.39
CA ARG A 314 -20.22 15.34 18.46
C ARG A 314 -21.56 16.04 18.33
N GLU A 315 -21.56 17.37 18.34
CA GLU A 315 -22.77 18.19 18.25
C GLU A 315 -23.42 18.11 16.86
N ASN A 316 -22.60 18.07 15.80
CA ASN A 316 -23.05 17.97 14.41
C ASN A 316 -23.33 16.53 13.93
N MET A 317 -23.46 15.57 14.84
CA MET A 317 -23.94 14.23 14.51
C MET A 317 -25.45 14.29 14.27
N LYS A 318 -25.87 14.99 13.20
CA LYS A 318 -27.25 15.02 12.72
C LYS A 318 -27.72 13.57 12.57
N THR A 319 -29.00 13.40 12.84
CA THR A 319 -29.84 12.20 12.84
C THR A 319 -29.85 11.44 11.49
N SER A 320 -28.70 11.06 10.94
CA SER A 320 -28.57 10.21 9.74
C SER A 320 -28.93 8.75 10.03
N GLY A 321 -29.17 8.38 11.30
CA GLY A 321 -29.62 7.04 11.68
C GLY A 321 -31.10 6.71 11.40
N GLY A 322 -31.94 7.70 11.04
CA GLY A 322 -33.39 7.50 10.88
C GLY A 322 -33.91 7.62 9.45
N LEU A 323 -33.38 8.56 8.65
CA LEU A 323 -33.93 8.90 7.34
C LEU A 323 -33.16 8.28 6.18
N GLU A 324 -31.83 8.17 6.27
CA GLU A 324 -31.02 7.52 5.24
C GLU A 324 -31.18 6.00 5.25
N ARG A 325 -31.31 5.39 6.45
CA ARG A 325 -31.62 3.97 6.59
C ARG A 325 -33.00 3.60 6.03
N ARG A 326 -33.98 4.52 6.02
CA ARG A 326 -35.32 4.26 5.46
C ARG A 326 -35.36 4.40 3.94
N ASN A 327 -34.55 5.29 3.38
CA ASN A 327 -34.43 5.47 1.92
C ASN A 327 -33.52 4.40 1.27
N SER A 328 -32.51 3.90 1.98
CA SER A 328 -31.72 2.74 1.50
C SER A 328 -32.53 1.45 1.56
N LEU A 329 -33.22 1.19 2.68
CA LEU A 329 -34.07 -0.02 2.83
C LEU A 329 -35.29 0.00 1.89
N GLY A 330 -35.84 1.18 1.59
CA GLY A 330 -36.99 1.33 0.68
C GLY A 330 -36.65 1.11 -0.80
N ASN A 331 -35.41 1.43 -1.21
CA ASN A 331 -34.92 1.14 -2.55
C ASN A 331 -34.42 -0.30 -2.69
N ASP A 332 -33.84 -0.87 -1.63
CA ASP A 332 -33.44 -2.28 -1.61
C ASP A 332 -34.67 -3.21 -1.61
N LEU A 333 -35.73 -2.92 -0.85
CA LEU A 333 -36.97 -3.73 -0.89
C LEU A 333 -37.68 -3.71 -2.24
N ARG A 334 -37.54 -2.62 -3.03
CA ARG A 334 -38.12 -2.52 -4.38
C ARG A 334 -37.32 -3.36 -5.39
N ASN A 335 -35.99 -3.32 -5.32
CA ASN A 335 -35.12 -4.15 -6.13
C ASN A 335 -35.18 -5.65 -5.73
N GLU A 336 -35.45 -5.93 -4.46
CA GLU A 336 -35.63 -7.30 -3.96
C GLU A 336 -37.00 -7.87 -4.37
N LYS A 337 -38.09 -7.08 -4.33
CA LYS A 337 -39.42 -7.56 -4.76
C LYS A 337 -39.52 -7.87 -6.26
N GLU A 338 -38.74 -7.20 -7.11
CA GLU A 338 -38.67 -7.53 -8.54
C GLU A 338 -37.77 -8.75 -8.84
N SER A 339 -36.79 -9.04 -7.98
CA SER A 339 -35.90 -10.21 -8.13
C SER A 339 -36.42 -11.48 -7.43
N THR A 340 -37.40 -11.38 -6.53
CA THR A 340 -37.90 -12.52 -5.73
C THR A 340 -38.97 -13.35 -6.44
N ARG A 341 -39.46 -12.96 -7.63
CA ARG A 341 -40.50 -13.72 -8.34
C ARG A 341 -40.02 -14.71 -9.40
N GLY A 342 -38.71 -14.97 -9.49
CA GLY A 342 -38.15 -15.91 -10.48
C GLY A 342 -37.02 -16.78 -9.94
N SER A 343 -37.37 -17.98 -9.47
CA SER A 343 -36.51 -19.16 -9.29
C SER A 343 -35.45 -19.17 -8.15
N ARG A 344 -35.68 -20.13 -7.25
CA ARG A 344 -34.90 -20.61 -6.10
C ARG A 344 -33.37 -20.75 -6.31
N LEU A 345 -32.62 -20.10 -5.41
CA LEU A 345 -31.56 -20.65 -4.55
C LEU A 345 -30.34 -21.42 -5.12
N VAL A 346 -30.11 -21.51 -6.43
CA VAL A 346 -28.90 -22.19 -6.98
C VAL A 346 -27.98 -21.26 -7.80
N SER A 347 -28.37 -20.00 -8.06
CA SER A 347 -27.64 -19.12 -8.99
C SER A 347 -26.72 -18.06 -8.34
N GLN A 348 -26.75 -17.90 -7.01
CA GLN A 348 -25.94 -16.86 -6.35
C GLN A 348 -24.48 -17.29 -6.07
N ARG A 349 -24.20 -18.59 -6.04
CA ARG A 349 -22.88 -19.17 -5.71
C ARG A 349 -21.88 -19.12 -6.88
N SER A 350 -22.38 -19.00 -8.12
CA SER A 350 -21.58 -18.94 -9.35
C SER A 350 -21.11 -17.52 -9.72
N LYS A 351 -21.84 -16.47 -9.29
CA LYS A 351 -21.45 -15.07 -9.53
C LYS A 351 -20.25 -14.63 -8.69
N THR A 352 -20.16 -15.09 -7.45
CA THR A 352 -19.03 -14.82 -6.54
C THR A 352 -17.73 -15.48 -6.99
N LEU A 353 -17.82 -16.66 -7.62
CA LEU A 353 -16.66 -17.38 -8.14
C LEU A 353 -16.07 -16.71 -9.39
N LYS A 354 -16.94 -16.22 -10.28
CA LYS A 354 -16.52 -15.47 -11.47
C LYS A 354 -15.91 -14.11 -11.11
N GLN A 355 -16.37 -13.48 -10.02
CA GLN A 355 -15.76 -12.28 -9.44
C GLN A 355 -14.39 -12.54 -8.78
N ALA A 356 -14.20 -13.70 -8.11
CA ALA A 356 -12.91 -14.08 -7.53
C ALA A 356 -11.83 -14.36 -8.61
N LEU A 357 -12.23 -14.88 -9.78
CA LEU A 357 -11.35 -15.15 -10.92
C LEU A 357 -10.92 -13.90 -11.70
N GLN A 358 -11.59 -12.75 -11.51
CA GLN A 358 -11.27 -11.47 -12.14
C GLN A 358 -10.64 -10.46 -11.16
N GLN A 359 -10.22 -10.91 -9.98
CA GLN A 359 -9.65 -10.04 -8.97
C GLN A 359 -8.18 -9.71 -9.28
N TYR A 360 -7.85 -8.44 -9.45
CA TYR A 360 -6.47 -8.02 -9.69
C TYR A 360 -5.64 -8.12 -8.40
N THR A 361 -4.40 -8.57 -8.55
CA THR A 361 -3.40 -8.49 -7.48
C THR A 361 -2.82 -7.08 -7.40
N PRO A 362 -2.49 -6.59 -6.19
CA PRO A 362 -1.72 -5.36 -5.97
C PRO A 362 -0.54 -5.15 -6.95
N VAL A 363 0.19 -6.22 -7.22
CA VAL A 363 1.39 -6.21 -8.05
C VAL A 363 1.07 -5.86 -9.50
N GLN A 364 -0.04 -6.37 -10.05
CA GLN A 364 -0.46 -6.12 -11.43
C GLN A 364 -0.80 -4.64 -11.68
N VAL A 365 -1.48 -3.99 -10.73
CA VAL A 365 -1.80 -2.55 -10.83
C VAL A 365 -0.51 -1.71 -10.85
N TRP A 366 0.47 -2.07 -10.01
CA TRP A 366 1.78 -1.42 -10.03
C TRP A 366 2.53 -1.64 -11.33
N ASP A 367 2.59 -2.89 -11.81
CA ASP A 367 3.32 -3.24 -13.03
C ASP A 367 2.74 -2.52 -14.25
N TRP A 368 1.41 -2.41 -14.33
CA TRP A 368 0.78 -1.55 -15.32
C TRP A 368 1.24 -0.10 -15.20
N LEU A 369 1.19 0.49 -14.01
CA LEU A 369 1.55 1.90 -13.83
C LEU A 369 2.98 2.16 -14.27
N PHE A 370 3.93 1.30 -13.89
CA PHE A 370 5.34 1.46 -14.28
C PHE A 370 5.55 1.25 -15.78
N LYS A 371 4.87 0.27 -16.40
CA LYS A 371 4.89 0.07 -17.85
C LYS A 371 4.30 1.26 -18.60
N SER A 372 3.20 1.81 -18.09
CA SER A 372 2.59 3.04 -18.61
C SER A 372 3.55 4.23 -18.46
N CYS A 373 4.23 4.38 -17.33
CA CYS A 373 5.25 5.41 -17.14
C CYS A 373 6.45 5.25 -18.09
N GLU A 374 6.83 4.01 -18.44
CA GLU A 374 7.89 3.74 -19.41
C GLU A 374 7.51 4.23 -20.81
N VAL A 375 6.36 3.77 -21.32
CA VAL A 375 5.87 4.17 -22.65
C VAL A 375 5.68 5.69 -22.72
N ASN A 376 5.06 6.26 -21.69
CA ASN A 376 4.79 7.69 -21.62
C ASN A 376 6.06 8.51 -21.41
N GLY A 377 7.02 8.00 -20.65
CA GLY A 377 8.32 8.60 -20.44
C GLY A 377 9.09 8.75 -21.76
N ARG A 378 9.04 7.72 -22.62
CA ARG A 378 9.61 7.77 -23.99
C ARG A 378 8.95 8.85 -24.85
N ILE A 379 7.62 8.96 -24.81
CA ILE A 379 6.87 9.98 -25.55
C ILE A 379 7.29 11.38 -25.07
N LEU A 380 7.33 11.59 -23.76
CA LEU A 380 7.68 12.87 -23.16
C LEU A 380 9.14 13.27 -23.37
N PHE A 381 10.04 12.29 -23.46
CA PHE A 381 11.43 12.51 -23.86
C PHE A 381 11.52 12.97 -25.31
N ARG A 382 10.84 12.28 -26.24
CA ARG A 382 10.79 12.66 -27.65
C ARG A 382 10.18 14.05 -27.86
N ASP A 383 9.15 14.38 -27.09
CA ASP A 383 8.45 15.66 -27.16
C ASP A 383 9.20 16.80 -26.43
N GLY A 384 10.39 16.53 -25.88
CA GLY A 384 11.25 17.53 -25.22
C GLY A 384 10.76 18.02 -23.86
N PHE A 385 9.80 17.33 -23.23
CA PHE A 385 9.32 17.66 -21.89
C PHE A 385 10.23 17.10 -20.78
N ILE A 386 11.00 16.05 -21.09
CA ILE A 386 12.00 15.43 -20.22
C ILE A 386 13.34 15.49 -20.94
N ASP A 387 14.36 16.07 -20.30
CA ASP A 387 15.72 16.10 -20.83
C ASP A 387 16.63 15.10 -20.11
N VAL A 388 17.79 14.77 -20.72
CA VAL A 388 18.84 13.94 -20.11
C VAL A 388 19.29 14.54 -18.78
N GLY A 389 19.36 15.88 -18.69
CA GLY A 389 19.66 16.58 -17.44
C GLY A 389 18.65 16.33 -16.31
N ASP A 390 17.35 16.21 -16.63
CA ASP A 390 16.32 15.89 -15.64
C ASP A 390 16.46 14.45 -15.12
N ILE A 391 16.86 13.53 -15.99
CA ILE A 391 17.08 12.11 -15.67
C ILE A 391 18.36 11.97 -14.84
N GLU A 392 19.43 12.65 -15.22
CA GLU A 392 20.71 12.66 -14.51
C GLU A 392 20.57 13.31 -13.13
N GLU A 393 19.83 14.41 -13.00
CA GLU A 393 19.54 15.02 -11.69
C GLU A 393 18.76 14.07 -10.77
N CYS A 394 17.83 13.29 -11.32
CA CYS A 394 17.10 12.26 -10.57
C CYS A 394 18.03 11.12 -10.11
N ILE A 395 19.02 10.72 -10.93
CA ILE A 395 19.99 9.66 -10.57
C ILE A 395 21.04 10.17 -9.58
N MET A 396 21.60 11.36 -9.81
CA MET A 396 22.75 11.91 -9.08
C MET A 396 22.37 12.60 -7.77
N LYS A 397 21.33 13.45 -7.80
CA LYS A 397 20.89 14.23 -6.62
C LYS A 397 19.72 13.59 -5.88
N GLY A 398 19.12 12.54 -6.44
CA GLY A 398 17.91 11.91 -5.89
C GLY A 398 16.65 12.78 -5.95
N LYS A 399 16.73 13.99 -6.53
CA LYS A 399 15.62 14.93 -6.66
C LYS A 399 14.76 14.57 -7.87
N CYS A 400 13.91 13.57 -7.70
CA CYS A 400 13.01 13.12 -8.74
C CYS A 400 11.62 13.78 -8.65
N LYS A 401 11.45 15.04 -8.23
CA LYS A 401 10.08 15.63 -8.17
C LYS A 401 9.43 15.68 -9.58
N LYS A 402 10.18 16.05 -10.62
CA LYS A 402 9.68 16.06 -12.02
C LYS A 402 9.39 14.65 -12.52
N LEU A 403 10.33 13.72 -12.39
CA LEU A 403 10.19 12.36 -12.90
C LEU A 403 9.33 11.46 -11.99
N GLY A 404 9.55 11.48 -10.69
CA GLY A 404 8.89 10.63 -9.70
C GLY A 404 7.46 11.04 -9.32
N VAL A 405 7.05 12.28 -9.58
CA VAL A 405 5.67 12.74 -9.33
C VAL A 405 4.95 13.10 -10.63
N LYS A 406 5.54 13.93 -11.50
CA LYS A 406 4.80 14.41 -12.68
C LYS A 406 4.64 13.34 -13.77
N LEU A 407 5.61 12.46 -14.01
CA LEU A 407 5.48 11.40 -15.01
C LEU A 407 4.38 10.37 -14.63
N PRO A 408 4.35 9.80 -13.41
CA PRO A 408 3.25 8.92 -13.04
C PRO A 408 1.91 9.65 -12.98
N ALA A 409 1.87 10.91 -12.54
CA ALA A 409 0.65 11.71 -12.59
C ALA A 409 0.15 11.90 -14.03
N TRP A 410 1.05 12.12 -14.98
CA TRP A 410 0.71 12.23 -16.40
C TRP A 410 0.17 10.91 -16.96
N SER A 411 0.80 9.78 -16.63
CA SER A 411 0.34 8.45 -17.05
C SER A 411 -1.04 8.10 -16.49
N ILE A 412 -1.31 8.42 -15.22
CA ILE A 412 -2.63 8.21 -14.63
C ILE A 412 -3.66 9.17 -15.23
N LEU A 413 -3.29 10.43 -15.50
CA LEU A 413 -4.20 11.37 -16.17
C LEU A 413 -4.61 10.86 -17.55
N GLN A 414 -3.69 10.29 -18.33
CA GLN A 414 -4.03 9.69 -19.61
C GLN A 414 -5.04 8.54 -19.45
N CYS A 415 -4.82 7.66 -18.47
CA CYS A 415 -5.76 6.60 -18.15
C CYS A 415 -7.14 7.17 -17.77
N LEU A 416 -7.20 8.21 -16.94
CA LEU A 416 -8.46 8.85 -16.53
C LEU A 416 -9.20 9.46 -17.72
N LEU A 417 -8.50 10.15 -18.62
CA LEU A 417 -9.09 10.74 -19.82
C LEU A 417 -9.64 9.66 -20.76
N ALA A 418 -8.86 8.60 -21.02
CA ALA A 418 -9.32 7.47 -21.82
C ALA A 418 -10.53 6.77 -21.19
N SER A 419 -10.49 6.56 -19.86
CA SER A 419 -11.57 5.95 -19.10
C SER A 419 -12.83 6.81 -19.07
N ALA A 420 -12.70 8.14 -18.99
CA ALA A 420 -13.85 9.05 -18.99
C ALA A 420 -14.55 9.11 -20.35
N LYS A 421 -13.81 8.91 -21.45
CA LYS A 421 -14.37 8.76 -22.80
C LYS A 421 -15.01 7.40 -23.04
N SER A 422 -14.54 6.37 -22.35
CA SER A 422 -15.18 5.05 -22.40
C SER A 422 -16.48 5.05 -21.58
N GLU A 423 -17.52 4.38 -22.07
CA GLU A 423 -18.75 4.12 -21.28
C GLU A 423 -18.55 3.03 -20.22
N SER A 424 -17.30 2.69 -19.89
CA SER A 424 -16.98 1.69 -18.88
C SER A 424 -17.29 2.22 -17.47
N PRO A 425 -17.72 1.38 -16.51
CA PRO A 425 -17.88 1.74 -15.10
C PRO A 425 -16.58 1.91 -14.30
N GLY A 426 -15.43 1.45 -14.81
CA GLY A 426 -14.11 1.40 -14.14
C GLY A 426 -13.00 2.20 -14.82
N LEU A 427 -11.75 1.97 -14.41
CA LEU A 427 -10.56 2.54 -15.06
C LEU A 427 -10.08 1.61 -16.17
N VAL A 428 -10.00 2.11 -17.40
CA VAL A 428 -9.45 1.39 -18.56
C VAL A 428 -7.92 1.48 -18.50
N ILE A 429 -7.31 0.38 -18.11
CA ILE A 429 -5.88 0.24 -17.87
C ILE A 429 -5.17 -0.14 -19.19
N SER A 430 -5.75 -1.05 -19.97
CA SER A 430 -5.31 -1.38 -21.33
C SER A 430 -6.50 -1.78 -22.20
N ASP A 431 -6.30 -1.95 -23.51
CA ASP A 431 -7.37 -2.13 -24.52
C ASP A 431 -8.39 -3.25 -24.21
N GLU A 432 -8.06 -4.19 -23.32
CA GLU A 432 -8.96 -5.27 -22.87
C GLU A 432 -9.13 -5.37 -21.33
N VAL A 433 -8.63 -4.40 -20.57
CA VAL A 433 -8.55 -4.50 -19.09
C VAL A 433 -9.19 -3.31 -18.40
N GLU A 434 -10.24 -3.62 -17.63
CA GLU A 434 -11.01 -2.65 -16.86
C GLU A 434 -10.91 -2.94 -15.35
N LEU A 435 -10.42 -1.94 -14.60
CA LEU A 435 -10.37 -1.97 -13.15
C LEU A 435 -11.63 -1.32 -12.57
N THR A 436 -12.57 -2.16 -12.16
CA THR A 436 -13.81 -1.75 -11.48
C THR A 436 -13.66 -1.89 -9.95
N ARG A 437 -14.58 -1.29 -9.18
CA ARG A 437 -14.62 -1.50 -7.70
C ARG A 437 -14.76 -2.97 -7.32
N THR A 438 -15.41 -3.78 -8.15
CA THR A 438 -15.64 -5.21 -7.87
C THR A 438 -14.42 -6.07 -8.16
N ASN A 439 -13.55 -5.63 -9.08
CA ASN A 439 -12.36 -6.38 -9.52
C ASN A 439 -11.05 -5.83 -8.91
N SER A 440 -11.14 -4.76 -8.12
CA SER A 440 -9.99 -4.12 -7.47
C SER A 440 -9.42 -4.97 -6.32
N PRO A 441 -8.11 -4.84 -6.02
CA PRO A 441 -7.53 -5.44 -4.83
C PRO A 441 -8.26 -4.93 -3.57
N ARG A 442 -8.62 -5.84 -2.66
CA ARG A 442 -9.29 -5.50 -1.38
C ARG A 442 -8.34 -4.99 -0.30
N ASP A 443 -7.07 -4.80 -0.64
CA ASP A 443 -6.10 -4.19 0.26
C ASP A 443 -6.49 -2.72 0.49
N LYS A 444 -6.58 -2.30 1.76
CA LYS A 444 -6.96 -0.93 2.15
C LYS A 444 -6.06 0.13 1.51
N VAL A 445 -4.79 -0.18 1.23
CA VAL A 445 -3.86 0.73 0.56
C VAL A 445 -4.31 1.00 -0.88
N PHE A 446 -4.83 -0.01 -1.58
CA PHE A 446 -5.33 0.12 -2.94
C PHE A 446 -6.70 0.76 -2.99
N GLU A 447 -7.57 0.47 -2.02
CA GLU A 447 -8.84 1.17 -1.91
C GLU A 447 -8.64 2.68 -1.72
N TRP A 448 -7.66 3.05 -0.88
CA TRP A 448 -7.27 4.44 -0.66
C TRP A 448 -6.73 5.13 -1.93
N PHE A 449 -6.14 4.36 -2.86
CA PHE A 449 -5.64 4.88 -4.14
C PHE A 449 -6.70 4.91 -5.26
N ILE A 450 -7.38 3.79 -5.49
CA ILE A 450 -8.33 3.60 -6.60
C ILE A 450 -9.64 4.35 -6.36
N GLY A 451 -10.10 4.42 -5.11
CA GLY A 451 -11.35 5.12 -4.75
C GLY A 451 -11.36 6.58 -5.24
N PRO A 452 -10.35 7.40 -4.87
CA PRO A 452 -10.21 8.76 -5.39
C PRO A 452 -10.11 8.85 -6.91
N LEU A 453 -9.39 7.94 -7.57
CA LEU A 453 -9.24 7.96 -9.03
C LEU A 453 -10.56 7.72 -9.76
N LEU A 454 -11.41 6.80 -9.27
CA LEU A 454 -12.75 6.59 -9.82
C LEU A 454 -13.63 7.84 -9.67
N ILE A 455 -13.55 8.53 -8.53
CA ILE A 455 -14.27 9.79 -8.33
C ILE A 455 -13.77 10.86 -9.31
N MET A 456 -12.45 10.96 -9.51
CA MET A 456 -11.85 11.91 -10.45
C MET A 456 -12.23 11.60 -11.90
N LYS A 457 -12.34 10.32 -12.28
CA LYS A 457 -12.86 9.90 -13.58
C LYS A 457 -14.27 10.44 -13.80
N GLU A 458 -15.19 10.23 -12.84
CA GLU A 458 -16.56 10.73 -12.97
C GLU A 458 -16.62 12.27 -13.03
N GLN A 459 -15.76 12.95 -12.28
CA GLN A 459 -15.63 14.41 -12.37
C GLN A 459 -15.16 14.85 -13.76
N ILE A 460 -14.14 14.20 -14.33
CA ILE A 460 -13.64 14.49 -15.68
C ILE A 460 -14.72 14.19 -16.74
N LYS A 461 -15.45 13.08 -16.61
CA LYS A 461 -16.56 12.72 -17.50
C LYS A 461 -17.66 13.80 -17.47
N GLY A 462 -18.03 14.27 -16.28
CA GLY A 462 -19.00 15.36 -16.10
C GLY A 462 -18.55 16.69 -16.72
N LEU A 463 -17.24 16.96 -16.81
CA LEU A 463 -16.70 18.17 -17.41
C LEU A 463 -16.77 18.18 -18.94
N LYS A 464 -16.91 17.03 -19.63
CA LYS A 464 -16.96 16.96 -21.10
C LYS A 464 -15.84 17.79 -21.77
N LEU A 465 -14.60 17.38 -21.58
CA LEU A 465 -13.43 18.10 -22.09
C LEU A 465 -13.35 18.06 -23.62
N THR A 466 -12.92 19.17 -24.21
CA THR A 466 -12.55 19.22 -25.63
C THR A 466 -11.15 18.65 -25.85
N GLU A 467 -10.84 18.19 -27.06
CA GLU A 467 -9.50 17.64 -27.37
C GLU A 467 -8.37 18.63 -27.11
N GLN A 468 -8.60 19.92 -27.37
CA GLN A 468 -7.63 20.98 -27.09
C GLN A 468 -7.41 21.18 -25.59
N GLU A 469 -8.47 21.15 -24.78
CA GLU A 469 -8.37 21.20 -23.32
C GLU A 469 -7.57 20.00 -22.79
N GLU A 470 -7.77 18.79 -23.32
CA GLU A 470 -7.02 17.60 -22.90
C GLU A 470 -5.54 17.68 -23.23
N ILE A 471 -5.19 18.12 -24.45
CA ILE A 471 -3.79 18.30 -24.85
C ILE A 471 -3.13 19.35 -23.96
N CYS A 472 -3.83 20.45 -23.69
CA CYS A 472 -3.33 21.50 -22.80
C CYS A 472 -3.14 20.97 -21.37
N LEU A 473 -4.12 20.23 -20.83
CA LEU A 473 -4.08 19.63 -19.51
C LEU A 473 -2.86 18.70 -19.35
N ARG A 474 -2.57 17.87 -20.35
CA ARG A 474 -1.39 16.99 -20.38
C ARG A 474 -0.09 17.79 -20.32
N LYS A 475 0.02 18.90 -21.04
CA LYS A 475 1.20 19.77 -21.01
C LYS A 475 1.37 20.46 -19.66
N LEU A 476 0.26 20.90 -19.05
CA LEU A 476 0.25 21.61 -17.77
C LEU A 476 0.75 20.77 -16.60
N VAL A 477 0.40 19.47 -16.57
CA VAL A 477 0.91 18.53 -15.55
C VAL A 477 2.43 18.50 -15.52
N MET A 478 3.08 18.54 -16.69
CA MET A 478 4.54 18.45 -16.78
C MET A 478 5.25 19.78 -16.58
N ARG A 479 4.76 20.87 -17.19
CA ARG A 479 5.46 22.16 -17.19
C ARG A 479 5.33 22.91 -15.86
N TYR A 480 4.15 22.94 -15.25
CA TYR A 480 3.87 23.81 -14.11
C TYR A 480 3.94 23.07 -12.79
N LYS A 481 4.12 23.83 -11.70
CA LYS A 481 4.02 23.28 -10.34
C LYS A 481 2.58 22.93 -9.99
N ASN A 482 1.62 23.72 -10.47
CA ASN A 482 0.19 23.57 -10.23
C ASN A 482 -0.14 23.65 -8.73
N GLU A 483 0.64 24.41 -7.96
CA GLU A 483 0.45 24.58 -6.52
C GLU A 483 -0.64 25.62 -6.25
N LYS A 484 -0.74 26.65 -7.10
CA LYS A 484 -1.67 27.77 -6.94
C LYS A 484 -2.58 27.96 -8.15
N PRO A 485 -3.78 28.55 -7.98
CA PRO A 485 -4.65 28.92 -9.09
C PRO A 485 -3.95 29.84 -10.11
N GLU A 486 -3.14 30.77 -9.61
CA GLU A 486 -2.41 31.75 -10.42
C GLU A 486 -1.38 31.11 -11.37
N ASP A 487 -0.96 29.85 -11.12
CA ASP A 487 -0.01 29.13 -11.98
C ASP A 487 -0.52 28.95 -13.42
N TRP A 488 -1.82 29.17 -13.68
CA TRP A 488 -2.42 29.03 -15.01
C TRP A 488 -2.70 30.36 -15.71
N ASP A 489 -2.53 31.50 -15.04
CA ASP A 489 -2.98 32.80 -15.54
C ASP A 489 -2.31 33.15 -16.88
N ASP A 490 -1.02 32.81 -17.03
CA ASP A 490 -0.23 33.05 -18.24
C ASP A 490 -0.20 31.88 -19.24
N THR A 491 -0.97 30.81 -19.01
CA THR A 491 -0.83 29.57 -19.79
C THR A 491 -1.63 29.53 -21.09
N GLY A 492 -2.54 30.49 -21.29
CA GLY A 492 -3.46 30.50 -22.44
C GLY A 492 -4.38 29.28 -22.48
N PHE A 493 -4.86 28.81 -21.31
CA PHE A 493 -5.75 27.65 -21.25
C PHE A 493 -7.05 27.91 -22.05
N PRO A 494 -7.54 26.96 -22.87
CA PRO A 494 -8.62 27.23 -23.82
C PRO A 494 -9.94 27.72 -23.22
N SER A 495 -10.23 27.35 -21.97
CA SER A 495 -11.45 27.78 -21.29
C SER A 495 -11.26 29.13 -20.60
N SER A 496 -12.17 30.07 -20.86
CA SER A 496 -12.27 31.36 -20.16
C SER A 496 -13.04 31.27 -18.83
N ASP A 497 -13.67 30.14 -18.52
CA ASP A 497 -14.41 29.95 -17.28
C ASP A 497 -13.46 29.64 -16.11
N HIS A 498 -13.41 30.58 -15.16
CA HIS A 498 -12.61 30.48 -13.94
C HIS A 498 -13.00 29.27 -13.07
N VAL A 499 -14.29 28.89 -13.03
CA VAL A 499 -14.76 27.74 -12.23
C VAL A 499 -14.26 26.45 -12.84
N ARG A 500 -14.43 26.28 -14.15
CA ARG A 500 -13.95 25.10 -14.89
C ARG A 500 -12.43 24.95 -14.80
N ARG A 501 -11.69 26.05 -14.94
CA ARG A 501 -10.22 26.08 -14.75
C ARG A 501 -9.84 25.62 -13.34
N ALA A 502 -10.49 26.16 -12.31
CA ALA A 502 -10.24 25.77 -10.93
C ALA A 502 -10.55 24.29 -10.66
N GLN A 503 -11.62 23.74 -11.26
CA GLN A 503 -11.96 22.32 -11.16
C GLN A 503 -10.88 21.42 -11.77
N LEU A 504 -10.35 21.77 -12.95
CA LEU A 504 -9.28 21.02 -13.62
C LEU A 504 -7.94 21.13 -12.89
N GLN A 505 -7.61 22.32 -12.37
CA GLN A 505 -6.46 22.51 -11.48
C GLN A 505 -6.58 21.65 -10.22
N ALA A 506 -7.77 21.57 -9.62
CA ALA A 506 -8.01 20.73 -8.46
C ALA A 506 -7.87 19.24 -8.77
N VAL A 507 -8.20 18.80 -9.98
CA VAL A 507 -7.93 17.43 -10.46
C VAL A 507 -6.42 17.19 -10.52
N ILE A 508 -5.64 18.08 -11.14
CA ILE A 508 -4.18 17.92 -11.24
C ILE A 508 -3.52 17.93 -9.87
N ARG A 509 -3.89 18.86 -8.98
CA ARG A 509 -3.36 18.94 -7.61
C ARG A 509 -3.62 17.67 -6.81
N ARG A 510 -4.86 17.16 -6.86
CA ARG A 510 -5.21 15.90 -6.20
C ARG A 510 -4.41 14.74 -6.77
N LEU A 511 -4.24 14.68 -8.09
CA LEU A 511 -3.47 13.62 -8.73
C LEU A 511 -1.99 13.65 -8.33
N GLN A 512 -1.36 14.82 -8.37
CA GLN A 512 0.02 15.00 -7.93
C GLN A 512 0.19 14.72 -6.43
N GLY A 513 -0.79 15.06 -5.59
CA GLY A 513 -0.77 14.72 -4.17
C GLY A 513 -0.87 13.21 -3.90
N ILE A 514 -1.72 12.50 -4.65
CA ILE A 514 -1.83 11.05 -4.60
C ILE A 514 -0.49 10.41 -5.01
N VAL A 515 0.06 10.79 -6.17
CA VAL A 515 1.34 10.25 -6.66
C VAL A 515 2.50 10.65 -5.75
N GLY A 516 2.49 11.87 -5.21
CA GLY A 516 3.48 12.32 -4.22
C GLY A 516 3.50 11.41 -3.01
N SER A 517 2.32 11.04 -2.49
CA SER A 517 2.18 10.08 -1.39
C SER A 517 2.69 8.69 -1.76
N MET A 518 2.39 8.22 -2.98
CA MET A 518 2.91 6.93 -3.49
C MET A 518 4.42 6.92 -3.67
N SER A 519 4.99 8.03 -4.13
CA SER A 519 6.43 8.15 -4.42
C SER A 519 7.31 8.00 -3.17
N ARG A 520 6.73 8.25 -1.99
CA ARG A 520 7.37 8.05 -0.68
C ARG A 520 7.36 6.59 -0.23
N MET A 521 6.63 5.70 -0.90
CA MET A 521 6.65 4.27 -0.56
C MET A 521 7.98 3.64 -1.04
N PRO A 522 8.71 2.90 -0.19
CA PRO A 522 10.00 2.31 -0.56
C PRO A 522 9.90 1.38 -1.79
N THR A 523 8.83 0.59 -1.86
CA THR A 523 8.53 -0.31 -2.97
C THR A 523 8.33 0.44 -4.29
N PHE A 524 7.58 1.55 -4.27
CA PHE A 524 7.41 2.43 -5.43
C PHE A 524 8.75 2.98 -5.86
N ARG A 525 9.53 3.52 -4.93
CA ARG A 525 10.83 4.13 -5.20
C ARG A 525 11.83 3.14 -5.80
N ARG A 526 11.86 1.89 -5.32
CA ARG A 526 12.69 0.82 -5.89
C ARG A 526 12.31 0.50 -7.33
N LYS A 527 11.02 0.28 -7.61
CA LYS A 527 10.53 0.03 -8.98
C LYS A 527 10.75 1.24 -9.89
N PHE A 528 10.53 2.45 -9.37
CA PHE A 528 10.75 3.69 -10.09
C PHE A 528 12.23 3.90 -10.45
N LYS A 529 13.18 3.63 -9.53
CA LYS A 529 14.62 3.68 -9.83
C LYS A 529 15.00 2.79 -11.02
N ASN A 530 14.40 1.60 -11.14
CA ASN A 530 14.63 0.72 -12.30
C ASN A 530 14.07 1.34 -13.59
N LEU A 531 12.86 1.92 -13.54
CA LEU A 531 12.28 2.65 -14.66
C LEU A 531 13.18 3.82 -15.11
N VAL A 532 13.70 4.62 -14.18
CA VAL A 532 14.62 5.73 -14.50
C VAL A 532 15.88 5.24 -15.19
N LYS A 533 16.44 4.10 -14.76
CA LYS A 533 17.61 3.49 -15.43
C LYS A 533 17.29 3.07 -16.87
N VAL A 534 16.10 2.51 -17.12
CA VAL A 534 15.66 2.14 -18.48
C VAL A 534 15.55 3.39 -19.36
N LEU A 535 14.88 4.44 -18.88
CA LEU A 535 14.75 5.71 -19.61
C LEU A 535 16.11 6.37 -19.88
N TYR A 536 17.05 6.28 -18.94
CA TYR A 536 18.41 6.81 -19.11
C TYR A 536 19.19 6.08 -20.20
N LEU A 537 19.11 4.74 -20.23
CA LEU A 537 19.78 3.95 -21.27
C LEU A 537 19.25 4.28 -22.67
N GLU A 538 17.95 4.51 -22.79
CA GLU A 538 17.32 4.91 -24.05
C GLU A 538 17.71 6.32 -24.46
N ALA A 539 17.78 7.24 -23.50
CA ALA A 539 18.27 8.59 -23.74
C ALA A 539 19.73 8.58 -24.24
N LEU A 540 20.57 7.72 -23.67
CA LEU A 540 21.95 7.52 -24.14
C LEU A 540 21.99 6.93 -25.56
N GLN A 541 21.16 5.93 -25.86
CA GLN A 541 21.08 5.35 -27.21
C GLN A 541 20.61 6.39 -28.23
N ALA A 542 19.58 7.17 -27.92
CA ALA A 542 19.09 8.25 -28.77
C ALA A 542 20.16 9.33 -29.00
N GLY A 543 20.93 9.69 -27.97
CA GLY A 543 22.07 10.61 -28.08
C GLY A 543 23.21 10.08 -28.94
N ILE A 544 23.54 8.78 -28.83
CA ILE A 544 24.54 8.12 -29.67
C ILE A 544 24.10 8.11 -31.15
N ILE A 545 22.83 7.77 -31.43
CA ILE A 545 22.28 7.77 -32.79
C ILE A 545 22.28 9.19 -33.38
N ALA A 546 21.92 10.21 -32.59
CA ALA A 546 21.99 11.61 -33.02
C ALA A 546 23.43 12.07 -33.33
N SER A 547 24.42 11.58 -32.57
CA SER A 547 25.85 11.88 -32.80
C SER A 547 26.46 11.14 -34.01
N GLN A 548 25.88 10.00 -34.43
CA GLN A 548 26.31 9.29 -35.64
C GLN A 548 25.70 9.88 -36.92
N ASN A 549 24.48 10.44 -36.85
CA ASN A 549 23.84 11.10 -37.99
C ASN A 549 24.34 12.53 -38.23
N SER A 550 24.95 13.18 -37.23
CA SER A 550 25.61 14.46 -37.38
C SER A 550 27.11 14.23 -37.60
N GLY A 551 27.53 14.20 -38.86
CA GLY A 551 28.94 14.08 -39.24
C GLY A 551 29.78 15.19 -38.60
N GLY A 552 30.44 14.87 -37.49
CA GLY A 552 31.49 15.66 -36.85
C GLY A 552 31.04 16.49 -35.63
N SER A 553 31.38 16.02 -34.43
CA SER A 553 32.30 16.73 -33.53
C SER A 553 32.59 15.89 -32.29
N LYS A 554 33.88 15.56 -32.10
CA LYS A 554 34.42 14.92 -30.90
C LYS A 554 34.44 15.94 -29.76
N SER A 555 33.34 16.10 -29.02
CA SER A 555 33.39 16.81 -27.72
C SER A 555 32.49 16.23 -26.63
N TRP A 556 31.54 15.34 -26.94
CA TRP A 556 30.63 14.78 -25.93
C TRP A 556 31.20 13.66 -25.06
N LEU A 557 32.38 13.12 -25.41
CA LEU A 557 32.94 11.91 -24.78
C LEU A 557 33.89 12.16 -23.59
N SER A 558 34.27 13.40 -23.25
CA SER A 558 35.28 13.60 -22.20
C SER A 558 34.74 13.65 -20.76
N GLY A 559 33.42 13.77 -20.56
CA GLY A 559 32.82 13.85 -19.22
C GLY A 559 32.11 12.59 -18.68
N GLN A 560 31.79 11.62 -19.54
CA GLN A 560 30.80 10.55 -19.26
C GLN A 560 31.40 9.20 -18.81
N GLY A 561 32.73 9.10 -18.72
CA GLY A 561 33.44 7.81 -18.63
C GLY A 561 33.23 6.98 -17.36
N SER A 562 32.74 7.57 -16.26
CA SER A 562 32.60 6.86 -14.97
C SER A 562 31.20 6.28 -14.74
N VAL A 563 30.15 7.06 -15.03
CA VAL A 563 28.74 6.69 -14.73
C VAL A 563 28.21 5.68 -15.74
N GLY A 564 28.46 5.89 -17.03
CA GLY A 564 28.10 4.92 -18.08
C GLY A 564 28.75 3.56 -17.80
N LYS A 565 30.03 3.55 -17.39
CA LYS A 565 30.74 2.33 -16.98
C LYS A 565 30.18 1.71 -15.70
N ALA A 566 29.79 2.48 -14.69
CA ALA A 566 29.21 1.96 -13.45
C ALA A 566 27.82 1.34 -13.66
N VAL A 567 26.98 1.96 -14.49
CA VAL A 567 25.65 1.45 -14.86
C VAL A 567 25.78 0.21 -15.74
N LEU A 568 26.65 0.23 -16.77
CA LEU A 568 26.97 -0.95 -17.58
C LEU A 568 27.57 -2.08 -16.74
N LYS A 569 28.43 -1.79 -15.75
CA LYS A 569 29.01 -2.79 -14.84
C LYS A 569 27.98 -3.40 -13.89
N SER A 570 27.01 -2.61 -13.41
CA SER A 570 25.90 -3.12 -12.60
C SER A 570 24.95 -4.02 -13.41
N LEU A 571 24.81 -3.75 -14.71
CA LEU A 571 24.01 -4.55 -15.63
C LEU A 571 24.78 -5.79 -16.11
N ALA A 572 26.09 -5.69 -16.31
CA ALA A 572 26.96 -6.83 -16.62
C ALA A 572 26.94 -7.85 -15.47
N MET A 573 27.07 -7.42 -14.21
CA MET A 573 26.92 -8.32 -13.05
C MET A 573 25.51 -8.92 -12.94
N GLY A 574 24.47 -8.18 -13.35
CA GLY A 574 23.09 -8.69 -13.41
C GLY A 574 22.78 -9.59 -14.61
N ARG A 575 23.64 -9.58 -15.64
CA ARG A 575 23.56 -10.41 -16.85
C ARG A 575 24.41 -11.66 -16.70
N GLU A 576 25.60 -11.56 -16.13
CA GLU A 576 26.43 -12.71 -15.71
C GLU A 576 25.64 -13.59 -14.73
N GLY A 577 25.01 -13.06 -13.68
CA GLY A 577 24.17 -13.89 -12.80
C GLY A 577 22.89 -14.46 -13.44
N ARG A 578 22.56 -14.04 -14.67
CA ARG A 578 21.43 -14.54 -15.47
C ARG A 578 21.88 -15.52 -16.56
N GLU A 579 23.10 -15.38 -17.06
CA GLU A 579 23.78 -16.28 -17.98
C GLU A 579 24.43 -17.46 -17.25
N GLU A 580 24.93 -17.30 -16.03
CA GLU A 580 25.38 -18.38 -15.15
C GLU A 580 24.21 -19.33 -14.80
N LYS A 581 23.02 -18.77 -14.56
CA LYS A 581 21.76 -19.54 -14.44
C LYS A 581 21.34 -20.25 -15.73
N LEU A 582 21.76 -19.77 -16.90
CA LEU A 582 21.45 -20.38 -18.19
C LEU A 582 22.49 -21.43 -18.59
N HIS A 583 23.74 -21.27 -18.14
CA HIS A 583 24.85 -22.21 -18.40
C HIS A 583 24.86 -23.41 -17.45
N ASP A 584 24.43 -23.25 -16.19
CA ASP A 584 24.28 -24.38 -15.25
C ASP A 584 23.10 -25.31 -15.59
N THR A 585 22.26 -24.94 -16.57
CA THR A 585 21.16 -25.79 -17.04
C THR A 585 21.48 -26.52 -18.36
N LYS A 586 22.72 -26.44 -18.87
CA LYS A 586 23.07 -26.97 -20.20
C LYS A 586 24.30 -27.89 -20.29
N VAL A 587 24.84 -28.33 -19.15
CA VAL A 587 25.96 -29.29 -19.15
C VAL A 587 25.62 -30.48 -18.26
N CYS A 588 24.84 -31.43 -18.81
CA CYS A 588 24.93 -32.86 -18.48
C CYS A 588 24.06 -33.69 -19.44
N GLU A 589 24.29 -33.55 -20.74
CA GLU A 589 23.95 -34.57 -21.74
C GLU A 589 25.21 -34.72 -22.60
N ASP A 590 26.07 -35.65 -22.20
CA ASP A 590 27.03 -36.41 -23.01
C ASP A 590 28.16 -36.90 -22.10
N MET A 591 27.99 -38.10 -21.53
CA MET A 591 29.03 -39.13 -21.34
C MET A 591 28.42 -40.34 -20.62
N VAL A 592 28.10 -41.37 -21.44
CA VAL A 592 27.88 -42.80 -21.14
C VAL A 592 26.76 -43.18 -20.18
#